data_AF-A0A098VWA1-F1
#
_entry.id   AF-A0A098VWA1-F1
#
_cell.length_a   1.000
_cell.length_b   1.000
_cell.length_c   1.000
_cell.angle_alpha   90.00
_cell.angle_beta   90.00
_cell.angle_gamma   90.00
#
_symmetry.space_group_name_H-M   'P 1'
#
loop_
_entity.id
_entity.type
_entity.pdbx_description
1 polymer ?
#
loop_
_entity_poly.entity_id
_entity_poly.type
_entity_poly.pdbx_seq_one_letter_code
_entity_poly.pdbx_strand_id
1 'polypeptide(L)'
;MNSGVSIQFPLFDETHSCRIFEQQYSQIYFVRLNQLRQSILESFLSSTTSTSPTHTQCRLLDLKLDVPSFVVGTIYIDLPKKPNVLSELSTQLNINSSFPQYFGNDIPAYGDDNAFARNIFAEDESGRIQITFSENVKLRSFVTSGMVLGLTGRQAKIEKKPLFVVDSIYFASSFDNLTPVFALPNIKKKISSNDIVIACSLFSSFESENFLSLQKMFSFLQMEEMNTPNRVIIAGNICALDSQADADTACFISDLDNFIYEYLVDTNKSVILIPGSNDPTSISLPQRPIVRGLFEKSSSLLKSQFELTTNPSYLTLDGKKVLVVSGQNIDDMARYYAKRASHSENLDEGQLRLILAQITLVSRHIAPTAPDTLC
;
A
#
# COMPACT_ATOMS: atom_id res chain seq x y z
N MET A 1 -26.97 -11.06 19.45
CA MET A 1 -26.98 -9.59 19.31
C MET A 1 -25.53 -9.14 19.30
N ASN A 2 -24.92 -9.06 18.11
CA ASN A 2 -23.53 -8.62 17.97
C ASN A 2 -23.49 -7.10 18.16
N SER A 3 -23.09 -6.65 19.34
CA SER A 3 -22.65 -5.28 19.56
C SER A 3 -21.34 -5.10 18.81
N GLY A 4 -21.44 -4.87 17.49
CA GLY A 4 -20.32 -4.45 16.68
C GLY A 4 -19.80 -3.14 17.26
N VAL A 5 -18.65 -3.21 17.91
CA VAL A 5 -17.88 -2.01 18.25
C VAL A 5 -17.53 -1.37 16.92
N SER A 6 -18.27 -0.34 16.53
CA SER A 6 -17.88 0.53 15.42
C SER A 6 -16.64 1.28 15.89
N ILE A 7 -15.47 0.72 15.62
CA ILE A 7 -14.22 1.43 15.80
C ILE A 7 -14.20 2.54 14.76
N GLN A 8 -14.46 3.76 15.20
CA GLN A 8 -14.05 4.94 14.46
C GLN A 8 -12.52 4.90 14.44
N PHE A 9 -11.95 4.55 13.30
CA PHE A 9 -10.61 5.02 13.02
C PHE A 9 -10.69 6.55 13.09
N PRO A 10 -9.81 7.24 13.82
CA PRO A 10 -9.53 8.64 13.54
C PRO A 10 -8.85 8.68 12.16
N LEU A 11 -9.64 8.38 11.14
CA LEU A 11 -9.31 8.48 9.73
C LEU A 11 -9.06 9.95 9.52
N PHE A 12 -7.77 10.31 9.45
CA PHE A 12 -7.35 11.58 8.86
C PHE A 12 -8.12 12.76 9.44
N ASP A 13 -8.16 12.88 10.77
CA ASP A 13 -8.82 13.99 11.43
C ASP A 13 -8.22 15.30 10.87
N GLU A 14 -9.04 16.06 10.12
CA GLU A 14 -8.67 17.34 9.47
C GLU A 14 -8.28 18.41 10.53
N THR A 15 -8.44 18.10 11.82
CA THR A 15 -7.99 18.91 12.94
C THR A 15 -6.46 18.93 13.05
N HIS A 16 -5.85 19.80 12.24
CA HIS A 16 -4.43 20.10 12.11
C HIS A 16 -3.65 20.50 13.40
N SER A 17 -4.17 20.25 14.60
CA SER A 17 -3.72 20.91 15.83
C SER A 17 -2.68 20.15 16.67
N CYS A 18 -2.44 18.84 16.46
CA CYS A 18 -1.45 18.15 17.30
C CYS A 18 -0.80 16.93 16.61
N ARG A 19 0.18 17.16 15.72
CA ARG A 19 1.14 16.11 15.34
C ARG A 19 2.26 16.06 16.37
N ILE A 20 2.41 14.93 17.05
CA ILE A 20 3.45 14.69 18.05
C ILE A 20 4.48 13.75 17.42
N PHE A 21 5.71 14.24 17.22
CA PHE A 21 6.80 13.49 16.58
C PHE A 21 7.78 12.86 17.59
N GLU A 22 7.51 13.00 18.88
CA GLU A 22 8.37 12.48 19.95
C GLU A 22 8.16 10.98 20.22
N GLN A 23 7.12 10.38 19.64
CA GLN A 23 6.77 8.97 19.86
C GLN A 23 7.63 8.04 19.01
N GLN A 24 8.00 6.89 19.57
CA GLN A 24 8.74 5.84 18.87
C GLN A 24 7.81 4.94 18.04
N TYR A 25 8.32 4.41 16.92
CA TYR A 25 7.58 3.54 15.99
C TYR A 25 7.15 2.18 16.57
N SER A 26 7.73 1.74 17.70
CA SER A 26 7.42 0.44 18.32
C SER A 26 5.93 0.26 18.66
N GLN A 27 5.25 1.35 19.03
CA GLN A 27 3.83 1.34 19.35
C GLN A 27 2.95 0.95 18.15
N ILE A 28 3.38 1.30 16.92
CA ILE A 28 2.65 0.95 15.70
C ILE A 28 2.56 -0.56 15.54
N TYR A 29 3.68 -1.26 15.70
CA TYR A 29 3.74 -2.72 15.58
C TYR A 29 2.94 -3.43 16.69
N PHE A 30 3.03 -2.93 17.92
CA PHE A 30 2.26 -3.49 19.04
C PHE A 30 0.75 -3.38 18.81
N VAL A 31 0.26 -2.20 18.41
CA VAL A 31 -1.16 -1.99 18.11
C VAL A 31 -1.61 -2.84 16.93
N ARG A 32 -0.80 -2.88 15.86
CA ARG A 32 -1.07 -3.69 14.65
C ARG A 32 -1.23 -5.18 14.98
N LEU A 33 -0.28 -5.75 15.73
CA LEU A 33 -0.31 -7.15 16.14
C LEU A 33 -1.57 -7.45 16.97
N ASN A 34 -1.86 -6.63 17.97
CA ASN A 34 -3.02 -6.83 18.85
C ASN A 34 -4.36 -6.70 18.11
N GLN A 35 -4.49 -5.78 17.17
CA GLN A 35 -5.72 -5.58 16.39
C GLN A 35 -5.99 -6.73 15.43
N LEU A 36 -4.97 -7.28 14.78
CA LEU A 36 -5.13 -8.33 13.78
C LEU A 36 -5.15 -9.75 14.36
N ARG A 37 -4.60 -9.95 15.56
CA ARG A 37 -4.47 -11.27 16.20
C ARG A 37 -5.78 -12.04 16.23
N GLN A 38 -6.87 -11.41 16.64
CA GLN A 38 -8.16 -12.09 16.78
C GLN A 38 -8.72 -12.56 15.44
N SER A 39 -8.66 -11.72 14.40
CA SER A 39 -9.15 -12.09 13.07
C SER A 39 -8.30 -13.17 12.39
N ILE A 40 -6.99 -13.17 12.64
CA ILE A 40 -6.08 -14.23 12.17
C ILE A 40 -6.40 -15.56 12.88
N LEU A 41 -6.67 -15.52 14.19
CA LEU A 41 -7.05 -16.70 14.96
C LEU A 41 -8.39 -17.27 14.46
N GLU A 42 -9.38 -16.42 14.19
CA GLU A 42 -10.65 -16.82 13.58
C GLU A 42 -10.46 -17.45 12.20
N SER A 43 -9.59 -16.86 11.36
CA SER A 43 -9.20 -17.40 10.05
C SER A 43 -8.61 -18.81 10.19
N PHE A 44 -7.66 -18.99 11.11
CA PHE A 44 -7.08 -20.31 11.41
C PHE A 44 -8.12 -21.34 11.88
N LEU A 45 -8.97 -20.97 12.84
CA LEU A 45 -10.01 -21.86 13.35
C LEU A 45 -11.03 -22.25 12.27
N SER A 46 -11.39 -21.32 11.38
CA SER A 46 -12.34 -21.58 10.30
C SER A 46 -11.80 -22.55 9.25
N SER A 47 -10.48 -22.55 9.02
CA SER A 47 -9.82 -23.46 8.08
C SER A 47 -9.66 -24.89 8.62
N THR A 48 -9.75 -25.07 9.96
CA THR A 48 -9.56 -26.36 10.62
C THR A 48 -10.91 -27.02 10.83
N THR A 49 -11.33 -27.86 9.88
CA THR A 49 -12.57 -28.65 9.98
C THR A 49 -12.45 -29.75 11.04
N SER A 50 -12.85 -29.43 12.27
CA SER A 50 -13.33 -30.37 13.30
C SER A 50 -12.61 -31.74 13.42
N THR A 51 -11.59 -31.83 14.27
CA THR A 51 -11.53 -32.72 15.46
C THR A 51 -10.11 -32.62 16.04
N SER A 52 -9.99 -31.97 17.20
CA SER A 52 -8.74 -31.59 17.91
C SER A 52 -7.86 -30.53 17.21
N PRO A 53 -7.43 -29.47 17.92
CA PRO A 53 -6.38 -28.60 17.41
C PRO A 53 -5.11 -29.43 17.35
N THR A 54 -4.70 -29.82 16.14
CA THR A 54 -3.41 -30.50 15.94
C THR A 54 -2.25 -29.59 16.31
N HIS A 55 -2.48 -28.28 16.41
CA HIS A 55 -1.47 -27.27 16.73
C HIS A 55 -1.71 -26.64 18.10
N THR A 56 -0.66 -26.59 18.92
CA THR A 56 -0.67 -25.87 20.20
C THR A 56 -0.54 -24.37 19.94
N GLN A 57 -1.49 -23.56 20.41
CA GLN A 57 -1.35 -22.10 20.36
C GLN A 57 -0.38 -21.64 21.45
N CYS A 58 0.66 -20.88 21.08
CA CYS A 58 1.60 -20.30 22.03
C CYS A 58 2.25 -19.02 21.48
N ARG A 59 3.06 -18.37 22.31
CA ARG A 59 3.96 -17.28 21.89
C ARG A 59 5.22 -17.84 21.24
N LEU A 60 5.92 -17.01 20.48
CA LEU A 60 7.10 -17.44 19.72
C LEU A 60 8.21 -18.02 20.59
N LEU A 61 8.51 -17.43 21.75
CA LEU A 61 9.54 -17.99 22.64
C LEU A 61 9.08 -19.20 23.46
N ASP A 62 7.78 -19.45 23.54
CA ASP A 62 7.19 -20.59 24.24
C ASP A 62 7.07 -21.84 23.32
N LEU A 63 7.54 -21.74 22.07
CA LEU A 63 7.61 -22.86 21.14
C LEU A 63 8.42 -24.02 21.72
N LYS A 64 7.87 -25.22 21.58
CA LYS A 64 8.52 -26.47 21.95
C LYS A 64 9.04 -27.19 20.71
N LEU A 65 10.18 -27.86 20.87
CA LEU A 65 10.82 -28.61 19.79
C LEU A 65 9.91 -29.70 19.26
N ASP A 66 9.79 -29.74 17.93
CA ASP A 66 9.01 -30.72 17.17
C ASP A 66 7.51 -30.79 17.54
N VAL A 67 7.00 -29.78 18.25
CA VAL A 67 5.57 -29.68 18.58
C VAL A 67 4.86 -28.87 17.50
N PRO A 68 3.81 -29.42 16.85
CA PRO A 68 2.98 -28.65 15.94
C PRO A 68 2.36 -27.48 16.72
N SER A 69 2.65 -26.27 16.27
CA SER A 69 2.30 -25.04 16.97
C SER A 69 1.69 -24.02 16.03
N PHE A 70 0.78 -23.20 16.56
CA PHE A 70 0.19 -22.04 15.89
C PHE A 70 0.64 -20.78 16.62
N VAL A 71 1.24 -19.85 15.89
CA VAL A 71 1.75 -18.58 16.41
C VAL A 71 1.25 -17.44 15.54
N VAL A 72 1.07 -16.26 16.14
CA VAL A 72 0.75 -15.03 15.39
C VAL A 72 1.87 -14.04 15.65
N GLY A 73 2.49 -13.55 14.57
CA GLY A 73 3.62 -12.64 14.67
C GLY A 73 3.69 -11.66 13.51
N THR A 74 4.42 -10.58 13.74
CA THR A 74 4.83 -9.63 12.73
C THR A 74 6.04 -10.18 12.00
N ILE A 75 6.01 -10.19 10.67
CA ILE A 75 7.15 -10.63 9.86
C ILE A 75 8.17 -9.50 9.75
N TYR A 76 9.44 -9.84 9.93
CA TYR A 76 10.57 -8.96 9.67
C TYR A 76 11.52 -9.64 8.69
N ILE A 77 11.97 -8.89 7.67
CA ILE A 77 12.85 -9.39 6.62
C ILE A 77 14.04 -8.44 6.49
N ASP A 78 15.24 -8.98 6.69
CA ASP A 78 16.49 -8.24 6.59
C ASP A 78 17.21 -8.56 5.27
N LEU A 79 17.10 -7.66 4.30
CA LEU A 79 17.61 -7.89 2.94
C LEU A 79 18.82 -6.99 2.64
N PRO A 80 19.86 -7.49 1.96
CA PRO A 80 21.12 -6.75 1.77
C PRO A 80 21.00 -5.39 1.07
N LYS A 81 20.05 -5.23 0.14
CA LYS A 81 19.83 -3.97 -0.60
C LYS A 81 18.69 -3.13 -0.01
N LYS A 82 18.13 -3.51 1.14
CA LYS A 82 17.18 -2.67 1.88
C LYS A 82 17.93 -1.41 2.33
N PRO A 83 17.38 -0.19 2.11
CA PRO A 83 18.07 1.04 2.45
C PRO A 83 18.38 1.08 3.95
N ASN A 84 19.59 1.54 4.29
CA ASN A 84 20.04 1.63 5.67
C ASN A 84 20.76 2.97 5.88
N VAL A 85 20.10 3.85 6.65
CA VAL A 85 20.56 5.21 6.92
C VAL A 85 21.94 5.23 7.60
N LEU A 86 22.27 4.27 8.47
CA LEU A 86 23.57 4.22 9.13
C LEU A 86 24.69 3.87 8.14
N SER A 87 24.41 2.93 7.22
CA SER A 87 25.34 2.61 6.14
C SER A 87 25.53 3.82 5.22
N GLU A 88 24.46 4.55 4.94
CA GLU A 88 24.50 5.75 4.11
C GLU A 88 25.31 6.86 4.76
N LEU A 89 25.07 7.17 6.04
CA LEU A 89 25.86 8.16 6.79
C LEU A 89 27.34 7.79 6.82
N SER A 90 27.67 6.51 6.94
CA SER A 90 29.06 6.04 6.88
C SER A 90 29.71 6.26 5.51
N THR A 91 28.90 6.22 4.42
CA THR A 91 29.35 6.50 3.05
C THR A 91 29.35 7.99 2.69
N GLN A 92 28.41 8.80 3.21
CA GLN A 92 28.36 10.25 2.96
C GLN A 92 29.55 10.98 3.59
N LEU A 93 30.10 10.45 4.69
CA LEU A 93 31.40 10.91 5.23
C LEU A 93 32.56 10.69 4.23
N ASN A 94 32.35 9.88 3.19
CA ASN A 94 33.26 9.63 2.07
C ASN A 94 32.67 10.16 0.75
N ILE A 95 32.53 11.49 0.64
CA ILE A 95 32.43 12.32 -0.59
C ILE A 95 31.48 11.81 -1.72
N ASN A 96 30.45 12.62 -2.00
CA ASN A 96 29.58 12.61 -3.19
C ASN A 96 28.77 11.32 -3.43
N SER A 97 27.65 11.16 -2.73
CA SER A 97 26.59 10.25 -3.19
C SER A 97 25.33 11.05 -3.54
N SER A 98 25.03 11.10 -4.83
CA SER A 98 23.70 11.40 -5.34
C SER A 98 22.78 10.22 -5.01
N PHE A 99 21.59 10.54 -4.49
CA PHE A 99 20.55 9.58 -4.18
C PHE A 99 20.11 8.83 -5.45
N PRO A 100 19.95 7.50 -5.43
CA PRO A 100 19.25 6.82 -6.52
C PRO A 100 17.76 7.20 -6.45
N GLN A 101 17.37 8.21 -7.22
CA GLN A 101 15.99 8.36 -7.62
C GLN A 101 15.68 7.20 -8.58
N TYR A 102 14.92 6.22 -8.11
CA TYR A 102 14.51 5.10 -8.93
C TYR A 102 13.39 5.55 -9.87
N PHE A 103 13.78 6.14 -11.00
CA PHE A 103 12.90 6.39 -12.13
C PHE A 103 13.04 5.24 -13.14
N GLY A 104 11.95 4.54 -13.43
CA GLY A 104 11.89 3.50 -14.44
C GLY A 104 11.03 2.29 -14.07
N ASN A 105 10.78 1.43 -15.06
CA ASN A 105 9.96 0.22 -14.94
C ASN A 105 10.67 -0.95 -14.23
N ASP A 106 11.98 -0.82 -13.95
CA ASP A 106 12.75 -1.84 -13.23
C ASP A 106 12.77 -1.53 -11.74
N ILE A 107 11.83 -2.11 -10.98
CA ILE A 107 11.81 -2.01 -9.52
C ILE A 107 13.00 -2.80 -8.95
N PRO A 108 13.99 -2.13 -8.31
CA PRO A 108 15.15 -2.83 -7.78
C PRO A 108 14.74 -3.71 -6.60
N ALA A 109 15.01 -5.00 -6.74
CA ALA A 109 14.87 -5.97 -5.67
C ALA A 109 15.72 -5.62 -4.45
N TYR A 110 15.17 -5.78 -3.24
CA TYR A 110 15.94 -5.65 -2.00
C TYR A 110 16.91 -6.82 -1.75
N GLY A 111 16.71 -7.96 -2.40
CA GLY A 111 17.56 -9.14 -2.24
C GLY A 111 17.24 -10.23 -3.25
N ASP A 112 17.99 -11.33 -3.17
CA ASP A 112 17.73 -12.57 -3.92
C ASP A 112 17.03 -13.62 -3.04
N ASP A 113 16.67 -14.76 -3.63
CA ASP A 113 16.00 -15.87 -2.94
C ASP A 113 16.79 -16.39 -1.73
N ASN A 114 18.13 -16.42 -1.86
CA ASN A 114 19.01 -16.92 -0.82
C ASN A 114 19.05 -15.99 0.39
N ALA A 115 19.10 -14.67 0.16
CA ALA A 115 19.03 -13.69 1.22
C ALA A 115 17.67 -13.77 1.95
N PHE A 116 16.57 -13.88 1.21
CA PHE A 116 15.23 -14.01 1.78
C PHE A 116 15.11 -15.26 2.66
N ALA A 117 15.54 -16.42 2.16
CA ALA A 117 15.44 -17.68 2.87
C ALA A 117 16.24 -17.72 4.18
N ARG A 118 17.28 -16.90 4.30
CA ARG A 118 18.15 -16.83 5.48
C ARG A 118 17.74 -15.75 6.48
N ASN A 119 17.12 -14.68 6.02
CA ASN A 119 16.95 -13.47 6.83
C ASN A 119 15.48 -13.09 7.07
N ILE A 120 14.62 -14.09 7.23
CA ILE A 120 13.22 -13.88 7.60
C ILE A 120 12.97 -14.31 9.05
N PHE A 121 12.27 -13.44 9.78
CA PHE A 121 11.98 -13.59 11.20
C PHE A 121 10.49 -13.34 11.45
N ALA A 122 9.95 -14.00 12.47
CA ALA A 122 8.67 -13.66 13.06
C ALA A 122 8.91 -13.05 14.44
N GLU A 123 8.17 -12.01 14.78
CA GLU A 123 8.27 -11.26 16.03
C GLU A 123 6.90 -11.14 16.72
N ASP A 124 6.87 -11.26 18.05
CA ASP A 124 5.71 -11.03 18.90
C ASP A 124 6.12 -10.33 20.21
N GLU A 125 5.22 -10.18 21.18
CA GLU A 125 5.56 -9.57 22.47
C GLU A 125 6.58 -10.36 23.31
N SER A 126 6.82 -11.64 23.01
CA SER A 126 7.80 -12.47 23.72
C SER A 126 9.20 -12.29 23.15
N GLY A 127 9.32 -12.14 21.84
CA GLY A 127 10.60 -11.97 21.17
C GLY A 127 10.53 -12.31 19.69
N ARG A 128 11.67 -12.75 19.14
CA ARG A 128 11.80 -13.08 17.71
C ARG A 128 12.38 -14.47 17.51
N ILE A 129 11.96 -15.11 16.42
CA ILE A 129 12.52 -16.38 15.96
C ILE A 129 12.73 -16.32 14.44
N GLN A 130 13.82 -16.94 13.97
CA GLN A 130 14.03 -17.11 12.54
C GLN A 130 13.01 -18.12 12.01
N ILE A 131 12.47 -17.86 10.83
CA ILE A 131 11.51 -18.77 10.19
C ILE A 131 12.05 -19.26 8.85
N THR A 132 11.53 -20.39 8.38
CA THR A 132 11.71 -20.84 7.01
C THR A 132 10.39 -21.44 6.52
N PHE A 133 10.11 -21.36 5.23
CA PHE A 133 8.87 -21.89 4.66
C PHE A 133 9.12 -23.25 4.02
N SER A 134 8.26 -24.21 4.33
CA SER A 134 8.17 -25.47 3.59
C SER A 134 7.86 -25.18 2.11
N GLU A 135 8.37 -26.01 1.19
CA GLU A 135 8.24 -25.79 -0.27
C GLU A 135 6.78 -25.69 -0.75
N ASN A 136 5.86 -26.29 -0.01
CA ASN A 136 4.42 -26.30 -0.30
C ASN A 136 3.72 -24.95 -0.02
N VAL A 137 4.37 -24.02 0.68
CA VAL A 137 3.79 -22.72 1.01
C VAL A 137 3.88 -21.80 -0.22
N LYS A 138 2.84 -21.82 -1.06
CA LYS A 138 2.78 -21.05 -2.32
C LYS A 138 2.89 -19.54 -2.11
N LEU A 139 2.25 -19.04 -1.04
CA LEU A 139 2.16 -17.59 -0.77
C LEU A 139 3.42 -17.00 -0.11
N ARG A 140 4.45 -17.81 0.19
CA ARG A 140 5.76 -17.30 0.69
C ARG A 140 6.34 -16.23 -0.24
N SER A 141 6.01 -16.38 -1.53
CA SER A 141 6.05 -15.43 -2.66
C SER A 141 5.99 -13.94 -2.28
N PHE A 142 5.01 -13.64 -1.44
CA PHE A 142 4.45 -12.30 -1.34
C PHE A 142 4.46 -11.78 0.09
N VAL A 143 5.15 -12.47 0.99
CA VAL A 143 5.37 -12.04 2.36
C VAL A 143 6.37 -10.88 2.35
N THR A 144 6.03 -9.79 3.03
CA THR A 144 6.84 -8.58 3.17
C THR A 144 7.01 -8.23 4.65
N SER A 145 7.98 -7.37 4.96
CA SER A 145 8.18 -6.89 6.33
C SER A 145 6.96 -6.13 6.84
N GLY A 146 6.69 -6.24 8.13
CA GLY A 146 5.59 -5.58 8.85
C GLY A 146 4.21 -6.22 8.67
N MET A 147 4.07 -7.26 7.84
CA MET A 147 2.83 -8.06 7.76
C MET A 147 2.62 -8.84 9.06
N VAL A 148 1.39 -8.87 9.58
CA VAL A 148 1.02 -9.73 10.70
C VAL A 148 0.36 -10.98 10.15
N LEU A 149 0.93 -12.15 10.45
CA LEU A 149 0.49 -13.43 9.92
C LEU A 149 0.33 -14.46 11.04
N GLY A 150 -0.65 -15.34 10.87
CA GLY A 150 -0.72 -16.60 11.61
C GLY A 150 0.13 -17.64 10.90
N LEU A 151 0.95 -18.36 11.65
CA LEU A 151 1.87 -19.37 11.12
C LEU A 151 1.63 -20.68 11.85
N THR A 152 1.40 -21.75 11.10
CA THR A 152 1.45 -23.12 11.63
C THR A 152 2.76 -23.76 11.24
N GLY A 153 3.33 -24.56 12.13
CA GLY A 153 4.61 -25.20 11.87
C GLY A 153 5.19 -25.89 13.08
N ARG A 154 6.48 -26.24 12.99
CA ARG A 154 7.23 -26.88 14.07
C ARG A 154 8.56 -26.18 14.30
N GLN A 155 8.97 -26.13 15.56
CA GLN A 155 10.29 -25.64 15.90
C GLN A 155 11.34 -26.75 15.68
N ALA A 156 12.36 -26.43 14.90
CA ALA A 156 13.55 -27.22 14.69
C ALA A 156 14.79 -26.54 15.31
N LYS A 157 15.89 -27.30 15.38
CA LYS A 157 17.22 -26.77 15.74
C LYS A 157 18.18 -27.02 14.58
N ILE A 158 18.66 -25.94 13.98
CA ILE A 158 19.73 -26.00 12.97
C ILE A 158 20.95 -25.27 13.56
N GLU A 159 22.11 -25.94 13.56
CA GLU A 159 23.36 -25.37 14.11
C GLU A 159 23.21 -24.79 15.55
N LYS A 160 22.40 -25.45 16.39
CA LYS A 160 22.05 -25.04 17.76
C LYS A 160 21.20 -23.76 17.88
N LYS A 161 20.79 -23.13 16.77
CA LYS A 161 19.85 -22.00 16.77
C LYS A 161 18.41 -22.49 16.60
N PRO A 162 17.44 -21.88 17.30
CA PRO A 162 16.03 -22.19 17.10
C PRO A 162 15.56 -21.66 15.74
N LEU A 163 14.90 -22.51 14.97
CA LEU A 163 14.29 -22.18 13.69
C LEU A 163 12.85 -22.68 13.69
N PHE A 164 11.90 -21.89 13.20
CA PHE A 164 10.52 -22.34 13.02
C PHE A 164 10.26 -22.67 11.54
N VAL A 165 9.94 -23.93 11.26
CA VAL A 165 9.61 -24.40 9.90
C VAL A 165 8.11 -24.24 9.73
N VAL A 166 7.70 -23.34 8.84
CA VAL A 166 6.32 -22.95 8.58
C VAL A 166 5.70 -23.85 7.51
N ASP A 167 4.61 -24.50 7.88
CA ASP A 167 3.83 -25.38 7.02
C ASP A 167 2.67 -24.66 6.32
N SER A 168 2.08 -23.63 6.94
CA SER A 168 1.00 -22.82 6.36
C SER A 168 0.95 -21.41 6.95
N ILE A 169 0.37 -20.48 6.17
CA ILE A 169 0.23 -19.06 6.49
C ILE A 169 -1.26 -18.71 6.52
N TYR A 170 -1.65 -17.89 7.50
CA TYR A 170 -3.01 -17.40 7.70
C TYR A 170 -3.04 -15.88 7.72
N PHE A 171 -3.89 -15.30 6.86
CA PHE A 171 -4.17 -13.87 6.82
C PHE A 171 -5.34 -13.51 7.74
N ALA A 172 -5.52 -12.22 8.02
CA ALA A 172 -6.59 -11.71 8.86
C ALA A 172 -8.00 -11.88 8.24
N SER A 173 -8.08 -12.12 6.93
CA SER A 173 -9.28 -12.52 6.22
C SER A 173 -8.96 -13.63 5.22
N SER A 174 -9.95 -14.48 4.90
CA SER A 174 -9.83 -15.43 3.80
C SER A 174 -9.95 -14.73 2.45
N PHE A 175 -9.29 -15.29 1.43
CA PHE A 175 -9.50 -14.94 0.03
C PHE A 175 -10.93 -15.25 -0.43
N ASP A 176 -11.59 -16.27 0.14
CA ASP A 176 -12.98 -16.64 -0.20
C ASP A 176 -14.01 -15.63 0.31
N ASN A 177 -13.67 -14.93 1.40
CA ASN A 177 -14.51 -13.86 1.97
C ASN A 177 -14.41 -12.56 1.17
N LEU A 178 -13.43 -12.44 0.27
CA LEU A 178 -13.45 -11.43 -0.77
C LEU A 178 -14.41 -11.92 -1.85
N THR A 179 -15.71 -11.96 -1.58
CA THR A 179 -16.68 -12.08 -2.66
C THR A 179 -16.46 -10.88 -3.57
N PRO A 180 -15.94 -11.04 -4.81
CA PRO A 180 -15.93 -9.92 -5.72
C PRO A 180 -17.40 -9.53 -5.92
N VAL A 181 -17.79 -8.36 -5.43
CA VAL A 181 -19.09 -7.75 -5.79
C VAL A 181 -19.10 -7.44 -7.31
N PHE A 182 -17.95 -7.55 -7.97
CA PHE A 182 -17.81 -7.48 -9.41
C PHE A 182 -18.34 -8.76 -10.06
N ALA A 183 -19.64 -8.76 -10.39
CA ALA A 183 -20.00 -9.31 -11.68
C ALA A 183 -19.09 -8.63 -12.71
N LEU A 184 -18.34 -9.42 -13.51
CA LEU A 184 -17.59 -8.88 -14.64
C LEU A 184 -18.52 -7.91 -15.37
N PRO A 185 -18.17 -6.61 -15.46
CA PRO A 185 -19.06 -5.66 -16.09
C PRO A 185 -19.34 -6.18 -17.49
N ASN A 186 -20.62 -6.34 -17.79
CA ASN A 186 -21.06 -6.69 -19.13
C ASN A 186 -20.43 -5.63 -20.05
N ILE A 187 -19.46 -6.00 -20.89
CA ILE A 187 -18.62 -5.06 -21.68
C ILE A 187 -19.48 -4.14 -22.57
N LYS A 188 -20.75 -4.49 -22.76
CA LYS A 188 -21.78 -3.72 -23.47
C LYS A 188 -22.44 -2.61 -22.65
N LYS A 189 -22.11 -2.42 -21.37
CA LYS A 189 -22.73 -1.38 -20.55
C LYS A 189 -22.21 -0.02 -21.01
N LYS A 190 -23.11 0.82 -21.52
CA LYS A 190 -22.79 2.21 -21.87
C LYS A 190 -22.32 2.93 -20.60
N ILE A 191 -21.31 3.78 -20.77
CA ILE A 191 -20.82 4.70 -19.74
C ILE A 191 -22.00 5.56 -19.26
N SER A 192 -22.04 5.78 -17.96
CA SER A 192 -23.08 6.54 -17.29
C SER A 192 -22.49 7.64 -16.42
N SER A 193 -23.30 8.66 -16.16
CA SER A 193 -22.97 9.77 -15.26
C SER A 193 -22.62 9.34 -13.82
N ASN A 194 -23.10 8.17 -13.38
CA ASN A 194 -22.82 7.55 -12.08
C ASN A 194 -21.52 6.72 -12.04
N ASP A 195 -20.85 6.58 -13.17
CA ASP A 195 -19.52 5.97 -13.22
C ASP A 195 -18.48 6.96 -12.69
N ILE A 196 -17.32 6.44 -12.31
CA ILE A 196 -16.22 7.21 -11.74
C ILE A 196 -15.01 6.99 -12.64
N VAL A 197 -14.38 8.07 -13.07
CA VAL A 197 -13.09 8.00 -13.78
C VAL A 197 -11.99 8.05 -12.74
N ILE A 198 -11.04 7.12 -12.83
CA ILE A 198 -9.83 7.14 -12.01
C ILE A 198 -8.67 7.25 -12.99
N ALA A 199 -7.93 8.36 -12.90
CA ALA A 199 -6.66 8.56 -13.56
C ALA A 199 -5.56 8.52 -12.49
N CYS A 200 -4.44 7.86 -12.79
CA CYS A 200 -3.32 7.75 -11.85
C CYS A 200 -2.03 8.16 -12.53
N SER A 201 -1.06 8.65 -11.74
CA SER A 201 0.30 8.95 -12.18
C SER A 201 0.34 9.83 -13.44
N LEU A 202 -0.29 11.00 -13.37
CA LEU A 202 -0.45 11.86 -14.55
C LEU A 202 0.89 12.34 -15.11
N PHE A 203 1.86 12.59 -14.24
CA PHE A 203 3.16 13.15 -14.63
C PHE A 203 4.28 12.37 -13.94
N SER A 204 5.20 11.80 -14.72
CA SER A 204 6.49 11.31 -14.22
C SER A 204 7.58 12.38 -14.29
N SER A 205 7.41 13.33 -15.22
CA SER A 205 8.30 14.43 -15.59
C SER A 205 7.48 15.55 -16.25
N PHE A 206 8.03 16.76 -16.31
CA PHE A 206 7.45 17.91 -17.05
C PHE A 206 7.55 17.69 -18.57
N GLU A 207 6.78 16.75 -19.10
CA GLU A 207 6.71 16.49 -20.54
C GLU A 207 5.38 16.98 -21.10
N SER A 208 5.45 17.81 -22.16
CA SER A 208 4.27 18.38 -22.82
C SER A 208 3.30 17.32 -23.35
N GLU A 209 3.79 16.11 -23.65
CA GLU A 209 2.97 14.99 -24.14
C GLU A 209 1.98 14.48 -23.07
N ASN A 210 2.39 14.48 -21.80
CA ASN A 210 1.55 14.06 -20.68
C ASN A 210 0.39 15.05 -20.50
N PHE A 211 0.68 16.35 -20.58
CA PHE A 211 -0.36 17.39 -20.48
C PHE A 211 -1.33 17.33 -21.66
N LEU A 212 -0.85 17.09 -22.88
CA LEU A 212 -1.72 16.89 -24.04
C LEU A 212 -2.62 15.65 -23.89
N SER A 213 -2.11 14.57 -23.31
CA SER A 213 -2.90 13.36 -23.04
C SER A 213 -3.98 13.62 -21.99
N LEU A 214 -3.66 14.40 -20.95
CA LEU A 214 -4.62 14.89 -19.98
C LEU A 214 -5.72 15.71 -20.65
N GLN A 215 -5.35 16.68 -21.48
CA GLN A 215 -6.30 17.52 -22.22
C GLN A 215 -7.25 16.68 -23.07
N LYS A 216 -6.73 15.71 -23.83
CA LYS A 216 -7.54 14.78 -24.64
C LYS A 216 -8.53 13.99 -23.79
N MET A 217 -8.11 13.50 -22.62
CA MET A 217 -8.99 12.79 -21.69
C MET A 217 -10.14 13.69 -21.23
N PHE A 218 -9.84 14.91 -20.78
CA PHE A 218 -10.86 15.84 -20.31
C PHE A 218 -11.77 16.35 -21.45
N SER A 219 -11.25 16.56 -22.66
CA SER A 219 -12.08 16.87 -23.84
C SER A 219 -13.07 15.75 -24.13
N PHE A 220 -12.66 14.48 -24.01
CA PHE A 220 -13.59 13.36 -24.12
C PHE A 220 -14.67 13.41 -23.02
N LEU A 221 -14.29 13.77 -21.78
CA LEU A 221 -15.22 13.90 -20.66
C LEU A 221 -16.16 15.10 -20.78
N GLN A 222 -15.81 16.13 -21.55
CA GLN A 222 -16.68 17.29 -21.83
C GLN A 222 -17.79 16.96 -22.83
N MET A 223 -17.67 15.89 -23.63
CA MET A 223 -18.66 15.56 -24.65
C MET A 223 -20.02 15.17 -24.01
N GLU A 224 -20.97 16.09 -24.01
CA GLU A 224 -22.31 15.90 -23.42
C GLU A 224 -23.07 14.73 -24.05
N GLU A 225 -22.86 14.50 -25.34
CA GLU A 225 -23.50 13.43 -26.13
C GLU A 225 -23.17 12.02 -25.63
N MET A 226 -22.09 11.87 -24.83
CA MET A 226 -21.54 10.60 -24.40
C MET A 226 -21.95 10.16 -22.99
N ASN A 227 -22.83 10.92 -22.30
CA ASN A 227 -23.28 10.65 -20.91
C ASN A 227 -22.10 10.32 -19.98
N THR A 228 -21.06 11.15 -20.07
CA THR A 228 -19.77 10.91 -19.43
C THR A 228 -19.85 11.02 -17.91
N PRO A 229 -18.92 10.38 -17.18
CA PRO A 229 -18.89 10.39 -15.73
C PRO A 229 -18.87 11.81 -15.15
N ASN A 230 -19.56 11.99 -14.02
CA ASN A 230 -19.61 13.28 -13.31
C ASN A 230 -18.43 13.49 -12.36
N ARG A 231 -17.70 12.42 -12.01
CA ARG A 231 -16.60 12.46 -11.04
C ARG A 231 -15.32 11.91 -11.64
N VAL A 232 -14.26 12.68 -11.49
CA VAL A 232 -12.89 12.32 -11.87
C VAL A 232 -12.03 12.31 -10.61
N ILE A 233 -11.40 11.18 -10.33
CA ILE A 233 -10.37 11.06 -9.30
C ILE A 233 -9.03 11.03 -10.02
N ILE A 234 -8.12 11.90 -9.60
CA ILE A 234 -6.73 11.89 -10.02
C ILE A 234 -5.89 11.50 -8.81
N ALA A 235 -5.21 10.36 -8.88
CA ALA A 235 -4.43 9.82 -7.78
C ALA A 235 -2.94 9.67 -8.13
N GLY A 236 -2.11 10.39 -7.40
CA GLY A 236 -0.66 10.26 -7.45
C GLY A 236 0.00 11.06 -8.58
N ASN A 237 1.12 11.70 -8.25
CA ASN A 237 2.04 12.39 -9.15
C ASN A 237 1.29 13.37 -10.08
N ILE A 238 0.58 14.30 -9.43
CA ILE A 238 -0.22 15.34 -10.06
C ILE A 238 0.67 16.51 -10.51
N CYS A 239 1.63 16.90 -9.67
CA CYS A 239 2.52 18.03 -9.93
C CYS A 239 3.92 17.57 -10.34
N ALA A 240 4.33 16.37 -9.93
CA ALA A 240 5.62 15.74 -10.26
C ALA A 240 6.82 16.70 -10.11
N LEU A 241 7.00 17.25 -8.91
CA LEU A 241 8.14 18.12 -8.65
C LEU A 241 9.44 17.33 -8.76
N ASP A 242 10.31 17.77 -9.66
CA ASP A 242 11.71 17.41 -9.60
C ASP A 242 12.38 18.10 -8.41
N SER A 243 13.51 17.55 -7.98
CA SER A 243 14.29 18.02 -6.83
C SER A 243 14.78 19.48 -6.90
N GLN A 244 14.62 20.16 -8.05
CA GLN A 244 14.83 21.59 -8.24
C GLN A 244 13.45 22.21 -8.51
N ALA A 245 12.88 22.92 -7.54
CA ALA A 245 11.64 23.65 -7.74
C ALA A 245 11.90 24.88 -8.62
N ASP A 246 11.89 24.67 -9.92
CA ASP A 246 12.20 25.70 -10.92
C ASP A 246 10.94 26.48 -11.32
N ALA A 247 11.15 27.64 -11.97
CA ALA A 247 10.06 28.51 -12.44
C ALA A 247 9.07 27.77 -13.36
N ASP A 248 9.55 26.78 -14.12
CA ASP A 248 8.75 25.96 -15.03
C ASP A 248 7.72 25.11 -14.28
N THR A 249 8.06 24.59 -13.10
CA THR A 249 7.12 23.84 -12.25
C THR A 249 5.98 24.72 -11.75
N ALA A 250 6.29 25.95 -11.34
CA ALA A 250 5.26 26.89 -10.89
C ALA A 250 4.31 27.28 -12.04
N CYS A 251 4.87 27.49 -13.25
CA CYS A 251 4.09 27.76 -14.45
C CYS A 251 3.15 26.59 -14.79
N PHE A 252 3.68 25.37 -14.76
CA PHE A 252 2.91 24.15 -15.01
C PHE A 252 1.75 23.95 -14.04
N ILE A 253 1.99 24.14 -12.73
CA ILE A 253 0.94 23.99 -11.72
C ILE A 253 -0.16 25.04 -11.94
N SER A 254 0.23 26.29 -12.26
CA SER A 254 -0.71 27.35 -12.62
C SER A 254 -1.53 26.98 -13.87
N ASP A 255 -0.90 26.46 -14.92
CA ASP A 255 -1.58 26.04 -16.14
C ASP A 255 -2.54 24.87 -15.90
N LEU A 256 -2.14 23.91 -15.05
CA LEU A 256 -2.99 22.80 -14.62
C LEU A 256 -4.19 23.29 -13.80
N ASP A 257 -4.00 24.23 -12.87
CA ASP A 257 -5.09 24.82 -12.09
C ASP A 257 -6.07 25.59 -12.99
N ASN A 258 -5.56 26.38 -13.94
CA ASN A 258 -6.39 27.07 -14.93
C ASN A 258 -7.24 26.08 -15.73
N PHE A 259 -6.61 25.03 -16.24
CA PHE A 259 -7.27 24.00 -17.04
C PHE A 259 -8.36 23.25 -16.26
N ILE A 260 -8.06 22.83 -15.02
CA ILE A 260 -9.03 22.14 -14.16
C ILE A 260 -10.20 23.07 -13.83
N TYR A 261 -9.91 24.34 -13.49
CA TYR A 261 -10.94 25.33 -13.19
C TYR A 261 -11.90 25.54 -14.38
N GLU A 262 -11.36 25.75 -15.58
CA GLU A 262 -12.17 25.92 -16.80
C GLU A 262 -13.06 24.70 -17.04
N TYR A 263 -12.51 23.49 -16.96
CA TYR A 263 -13.29 22.25 -17.09
C TYR A 263 -14.43 22.17 -16.07
N LEU A 264 -14.16 22.50 -14.80
CA LEU A 264 -15.15 22.42 -13.73
C LEU A 264 -16.28 23.45 -13.92
N VAL A 265 -15.96 24.67 -14.36
CA VAL A 265 -16.94 25.72 -14.63
C VAL A 265 -17.80 25.37 -15.84
N ASP A 266 -17.19 24.88 -16.91
CA ASP A 266 -17.90 24.57 -18.17
C ASP A 266 -18.84 23.37 -18.03
N THR A 267 -18.47 22.37 -17.23
CA THR A 267 -19.20 21.10 -17.14
C THR A 267 -20.01 20.91 -15.87
N ASN A 268 -19.75 21.71 -14.83
CA ASN A 268 -20.31 21.54 -13.48
C ASN A 268 -20.04 20.13 -12.88
N LYS A 269 -18.93 19.50 -13.28
CA LYS A 269 -18.50 18.18 -12.79
C LYS A 269 -17.63 18.29 -11.54
N SER A 270 -17.15 17.16 -11.05
CA SER A 270 -16.35 17.04 -9.83
C SER A 270 -14.97 16.43 -10.11
N VAL A 271 -13.93 17.03 -9.56
CA VAL A 271 -12.54 16.56 -9.61
C VAL A 271 -12.00 16.43 -8.19
N ILE A 272 -11.45 15.26 -7.87
CA ILE A 272 -10.81 14.95 -6.59
C ILE A 272 -9.34 14.66 -6.85
N LEU A 273 -8.45 15.36 -6.17
CA LEU A 273 -7.01 15.19 -6.27
C LEU A 273 -6.47 14.49 -5.00
N ILE A 274 -5.77 13.38 -5.21
CA ILE A 274 -5.08 12.58 -4.18
C ILE A 274 -3.57 12.65 -4.46
N PRO A 275 -2.75 13.11 -3.50
CA PRO A 275 -1.32 13.29 -3.72
C PRO A 275 -0.55 11.97 -3.86
N GLY A 276 0.56 12.00 -4.59
CA GLY A 276 1.55 10.94 -4.69
C GLY A 276 2.87 11.29 -4.01
N SER A 277 3.91 10.48 -4.29
CA SER A 277 5.22 10.63 -3.65
C SER A 277 5.97 11.86 -4.14
N ASN A 278 5.69 12.29 -5.36
CA ASN A 278 6.39 13.38 -6.04
C ASN A 278 5.59 14.71 -5.98
N ASP A 279 4.50 14.73 -5.21
CA ASP A 279 3.66 15.92 -5.04
C ASP A 279 4.12 16.73 -3.82
N PRO A 280 3.84 18.06 -3.78
CA PRO A 280 4.30 18.96 -2.72
C PRO A 280 3.49 18.77 -1.43
N THR A 281 3.69 17.63 -0.76
CA THR A 281 3.07 17.25 0.49
C THR A 281 4.06 16.53 1.40
N SER A 282 3.60 16.06 2.57
CA SER A 282 4.42 15.18 3.41
C SER A 282 4.80 13.91 2.67
N ILE A 283 6.08 13.56 2.72
CA ILE A 283 6.61 12.31 2.15
C ILE A 283 5.95 11.11 2.83
N SER A 284 5.73 11.20 4.15
CA SER A 284 5.24 10.09 4.93
C SER A 284 3.74 9.79 4.75
N LEU A 285 3.34 8.52 4.69
CA LEU A 285 1.97 8.09 4.88
C LEU A 285 1.55 8.21 6.36
N PRO A 286 0.36 8.77 6.65
CA PRO A 286 -0.59 9.37 5.71
C PRO A 286 -0.14 10.73 5.15
N GLN A 287 -0.10 10.86 3.82
CA GLN A 287 0.23 12.11 3.15
C GLN A 287 -0.92 13.11 3.29
N ARG A 288 -0.58 14.36 3.57
CA ARG A 288 -1.55 15.48 3.66
C ARG A 288 -2.11 15.82 2.27
N PRO A 289 -3.30 16.44 2.18
CA PRO A 289 -3.73 17.04 0.94
C PRO A 289 -2.72 18.07 0.43
N ILE A 290 -2.65 18.22 -0.88
CA ILE A 290 -1.89 19.31 -1.50
C ILE A 290 -2.41 20.65 -0.96
N VAL A 291 -1.51 21.61 -0.74
CA VAL A 291 -1.90 22.91 -0.23
C VAL A 291 -2.79 23.64 -1.25
N ARG A 292 -3.90 24.22 -0.79
CA ARG A 292 -4.87 24.90 -1.65
C ARG A 292 -4.28 26.06 -2.47
N GLY A 293 -3.24 26.71 -1.97
CA GLY A 293 -2.54 27.80 -2.67
C GLY A 293 -1.83 27.38 -3.95
N LEU A 294 -1.66 26.08 -4.22
CA LEU A 294 -1.18 25.61 -5.52
C LEU A 294 -2.29 25.47 -6.56
N PHE A 295 -3.55 25.44 -6.12
CA PHE A 295 -4.74 25.34 -6.97
C PHE A 295 -5.71 26.46 -6.59
N GLU A 296 -5.26 27.72 -6.65
CA GLU A 296 -6.01 28.87 -6.13
C GLU A 296 -7.37 29.03 -6.80
N LYS A 297 -7.42 28.90 -8.14
CA LYS A 297 -8.68 29.06 -8.90
C LYS A 297 -9.61 27.90 -8.64
N SER A 298 -9.15 26.66 -8.79
CA SER A 298 -9.99 25.48 -8.57
C SER A 298 -10.47 25.39 -7.11
N SER A 299 -9.62 25.76 -6.14
CA SER A 299 -9.97 25.79 -4.71
C SER A 299 -10.96 26.90 -4.33
N SER A 300 -11.21 27.87 -5.21
CA SER A 300 -12.25 28.88 -5.00
C SER A 300 -13.68 28.34 -5.23
N LEU A 301 -13.80 27.20 -5.92
CA LEU A 301 -15.05 26.50 -6.15
C LEU A 301 -15.54 25.74 -4.90
N LEU A 302 -16.76 25.21 -4.96
CA LEU A 302 -17.32 24.41 -3.86
C LEU A 302 -16.53 23.11 -3.68
N LYS A 303 -16.40 22.63 -2.44
CA LYS A 303 -15.75 21.34 -2.12
C LYS A 303 -16.39 20.15 -2.88
N SER A 304 -17.66 20.26 -3.26
CA SER A 304 -18.34 19.24 -4.08
C SER A 304 -17.86 19.20 -5.55
N GLN A 305 -17.29 20.29 -6.06
CA GLN A 305 -16.74 20.39 -7.42
C GLN A 305 -15.23 20.13 -7.43
N PHE A 306 -14.49 20.67 -6.46
CA PHE A 306 -13.04 20.45 -6.37
C PHE A 306 -12.62 20.09 -4.95
N GLU A 307 -11.95 18.95 -4.80
CA GLU A 307 -11.50 18.46 -3.50
C GLU A 307 -10.03 18.00 -3.56
N LEU A 308 -9.21 18.60 -2.69
CA LEU A 308 -7.87 18.08 -2.37
C LEU A 308 -8.01 17.20 -1.12
N THR A 309 -7.63 15.92 -1.21
CA THR A 309 -7.75 14.96 -0.09
C THR A 309 -6.41 14.29 0.25
N THR A 310 -6.38 13.49 1.31
CA THR A 310 -5.19 12.79 1.79
C THR A 310 -4.84 11.58 0.91
N ASN A 311 -3.62 11.09 1.01
CA ASN A 311 -3.27 9.73 0.56
C ASN A 311 -2.83 8.90 1.77
N PRO A 312 -3.48 7.78 2.08
CA PRO A 312 -4.69 7.21 1.46
C PRO A 312 -5.94 8.09 1.59
N SER A 313 -6.94 7.87 0.74
CA SER A 313 -8.26 8.51 0.84
C SER A 313 -9.40 7.49 0.93
N TYR A 314 -10.38 7.75 1.80
CA TYR A 314 -11.59 6.96 1.93
C TYR A 314 -12.82 7.80 1.61
N LEU A 315 -13.40 7.57 0.43
CA LEU A 315 -14.44 8.39 -0.17
C LEU A 315 -15.79 7.66 -0.19
N THR A 316 -16.89 8.41 -0.10
CA THR A 316 -18.24 7.90 -0.38
C THR A 316 -18.80 8.61 -1.60
N LEU A 317 -18.84 7.91 -2.73
CA LEU A 317 -19.23 8.45 -4.02
C LEU A 317 -20.51 7.73 -4.49
N ASP A 318 -21.61 8.46 -4.56
CA ASP A 318 -22.92 7.93 -5.00
C ASP A 318 -23.34 6.65 -4.24
N GLY A 319 -23.13 6.67 -2.91
CA GLY A 319 -23.42 5.55 -2.01
C GLY A 319 -22.40 4.42 -2.02
N LYS A 320 -21.39 4.46 -2.90
CA LYS A 320 -20.28 3.49 -2.95
C LYS A 320 -19.13 3.97 -2.07
N LYS A 321 -18.57 3.09 -1.26
CA LYS A 321 -17.35 3.36 -0.49
C LYS A 321 -16.13 3.01 -1.33
N VAL A 322 -15.22 3.96 -1.51
CA VAL A 322 -14.04 3.83 -2.37
C VAL A 322 -12.81 4.16 -1.53
N LEU A 323 -11.88 3.21 -1.44
CA LEU A 323 -10.55 3.41 -0.87
C LEU A 323 -9.57 3.61 -2.02
N VAL A 324 -8.84 4.70 -2.01
CA VAL A 324 -7.85 5.03 -3.04
C VAL A 324 -6.49 5.24 -2.37
N VAL A 325 -5.45 4.68 -2.98
CA VAL A 325 -4.05 4.83 -2.58
C VAL A 325 -3.24 5.09 -3.85
N SER A 326 -2.27 5.99 -3.78
CA SER A 326 -1.48 6.43 -4.94
C SER A 326 -0.42 5.41 -5.42
N GLY A 327 -0.44 4.17 -4.90
CA GLY A 327 0.36 3.06 -5.40
C GLY A 327 1.68 2.78 -4.68
N GLN A 328 2.21 3.73 -3.90
CA GLN A 328 3.54 3.60 -3.27
C GLN A 328 3.66 2.38 -2.36
N ASN A 329 2.56 2.00 -1.70
CA ASN A 329 2.48 0.79 -0.87
C ASN A 329 2.71 -0.49 -1.68
N ILE A 330 2.16 -0.58 -2.89
CA ILE A 330 2.32 -1.73 -3.76
C ILE A 330 3.71 -1.74 -4.40
N ASP A 331 4.21 -0.56 -4.80
CA ASP A 331 5.58 -0.41 -5.30
C ASP A 331 6.63 -0.86 -4.28
N ASP A 332 6.47 -0.45 -3.02
CA ASP A 332 7.39 -0.84 -1.95
C ASP A 332 7.30 -2.34 -1.62
N MET A 333 6.10 -2.91 -1.57
CA MET A 333 5.92 -4.36 -1.43
C MET A 333 6.56 -5.15 -2.59
N ALA A 334 6.49 -4.64 -3.83
CA ALA A 334 7.07 -5.32 -4.99
C ALA A 334 8.60 -5.42 -4.92
N ARG A 335 9.29 -4.52 -4.20
CA ARG A 335 10.75 -4.58 -3.99
C ARG A 335 11.17 -5.81 -3.16
N TYR A 336 10.28 -6.35 -2.33
CA TYR A 336 10.48 -7.62 -1.60
C TYR A 336 10.16 -8.86 -2.45
N TYR A 337 9.49 -8.70 -3.61
CA TYR A 337 9.08 -9.82 -4.45
C TYR A 337 10.23 -10.37 -5.29
N ALA A 338 10.99 -9.49 -5.97
CA ALA A 338 12.24 -9.79 -6.69
C ALA A 338 12.27 -11.14 -7.43
N LYS A 339 11.93 -11.17 -8.74
CA LYS A 339 11.92 -12.35 -9.67
C LYS A 339 12.62 -13.58 -9.08
N ARG A 340 11.87 -14.33 -8.26
CA ARG A 340 12.40 -15.44 -7.48
C ARG A 340 12.75 -16.55 -8.45
N ALA A 341 14.04 -16.79 -8.66
CA ALA A 341 14.58 -17.69 -9.68
C ALA A 341 14.07 -19.14 -9.56
N SER A 342 13.42 -19.46 -8.45
CA SER A 342 12.91 -20.79 -8.08
C SER A 342 11.41 -21.01 -8.29
N HIS A 343 10.60 -20.00 -8.67
CA HIS A 343 9.17 -20.20 -8.96
C HIS A 343 8.87 -20.15 -10.46
N SER A 344 8.26 -21.22 -10.97
CA SER A 344 7.92 -21.46 -12.37
C SER A 344 6.87 -20.51 -12.97
N GLU A 345 6.45 -19.47 -12.25
CA GLU A 345 5.45 -18.52 -12.69
C GLU A 345 6.15 -17.19 -12.97
N ASN A 346 6.53 -16.99 -14.24
CA ASN A 346 6.87 -15.69 -14.77
C ASN A 346 5.61 -14.81 -14.74
N LEU A 347 5.27 -14.26 -13.57
CA LEU A 347 4.22 -13.25 -13.46
C LEU A 347 4.71 -11.99 -14.18
N ASP A 348 3.85 -11.45 -15.05
CA ASP A 348 4.07 -10.09 -15.51
C ASP A 348 3.90 -9.10 -14.33
N GLU A 349 4.46 -7.91 -14.49
CA GLU A 349 4.46 -6.90 -13.42
C GLU A 349 3.04 -6.49 -13.00
N GLY A 350 2.10 -6.44 -13.95
CA GLY A 350 0.71 -6.09 -13.68
C GLY A 350 0.03 -7.15 -12.81
N GLN A 351 0.22 -8.43 -13.12
CA GLN A 351 -0.27 -9.55 -12.33
C GLN A 351 0.30 -9.54 -10.92
N LEU A 352 1.60 -9.30 -10.78
CA LEU A 352 2.24 -9.16 -9.48
C LEU A 352 1.58 -8.05 -8.65
N ARG A 353 1.42 -6.85 -9.22
CA ARG A 353 0.82 -5.70 -8.53
C ARG A 353 -0.61 -5.96 -8.10
N LEU A 354 -1.40 -6.65 -8.93
CA LEU A 354 -2.77 -7.05 -8.60
C LEU A 354 -2.80 -8.05 -7.44
N ILE A 355 -1.90 -9.04 -7.43
CA ILE A 355 -1.79 -10.00 -6.32
C ILE A 355 -1.38 -9.28 -5.03
N LEU A 356 -0.39 -8.39 -5.08
CA LEU A 356 0.02 -7.59 -3.92
C LEU A 356 -1.13 -6.72 -3.39
N ALA A 357 -1.90 -6.09 -4.28
CA ALA A 357 -3.10 -5.35 -3.90
C ALA A 357 -4.13 -6.24 -3.19
N GLN A 358 -4.39 -7.44 -3.72
CA GLN A 358 -5.26 -8.42 -3.07
C GLN A 358 -4.73 -8.84 -1.69
N ILE A 359 -3.41 -8.99 -1.55
CA ILE A 359 -2.74 -9.32 -0.28
C ILE A 359 -2.95 -8.22 0.75
N THR A 360 -2.89 -6.94 0.38
CA THR A 360 -3.18 -5.86 1.33
C THR A 360 -4.61 -5.93 1.88
N LEU A 361 -5.57 -6.36 1.04
CA LEU A 361 -6.97 -6.53 1.43
C LEU A 361 -7.16 -7.70 2.40
N VAL A 362 -6.64 -8.89 2.08
CA VAL A 362 -6.77 -10.06 2.97
C VAL A 362 -5.97 -9.90 4.27
N SER A 363 -4.86 -9.17 4.22
CA SER A 363 -4.07 -8.81 5.40
C SER A 363 -4.79 -7.79 6.29
N ARG A 364 -5.86 -7.15 5.79
CA ARG A 364 -6.53 -6.00 6.41
C ARG A 364 -5.55 -4.87 6.75
N HIS A 365 -4.53 -4.69 5.90
CA HIS A 365 -3.50 -3.68 6.08
C HIS A 365 -2.98 -3.18 4.73
N ILE A 366 -3.23 -1.90 4.45
CA ILE A 366 -2.91 -1.26 3.18
C ILE A 366 -1.41 -1.04 2.93
N ALA A 367 -0.61 -0.90 3.98
CA ALA A 367 0.79 -0.49 3.88
C ALA A 367 1.64 -1.24 4.93
N PRO A 368 1.80 -2.56 4.79
CA PRO A 368 2.48 -3.39 5.79
C PRO A 368 3.94 -2.99 6.02
N THR A 369 4.61 -2.52 4.96
CA THR A 369 6.03 -2.15 4.98
C THR A 369 6.31 -0.79 5.62
N ALA A 370 5.28 0.00 5.94
CA ALA A 370 5.42 1.21 6.75
C ALA A 370 5.50 0.83 8.24
N PRO A 371 6.29 1.54 9.06
CA PRO A 371 7.17 2.66 8.71
C PRO A 371 8.59 2.27 8.22
N ASP A 372 8.91 0.98 8.07
CA ASP A 372 10.29 0.52 7.84
C ASP A 372 10.91 0.96 6.51
N THR A 373 10.20 0.75 5.40
CA THR A 373 10.71 1.07 4.05
C THR A 373 9.84 2.06 3.30
N LEU A 374 8.54 2.03 3.57
CA LEU A 374 7.60 3.03 3.07
C LEU A 374 7.43 4.10 4.14
N CYS A 375 7.83 5.33 3.79
CA CYS A 375 7.59 6.48 4.63
C CYS A 375 6.15 6.94 4.48
#